data_AF-X0TZC1-F1
#
_entry.id   AF-X0TZC1-F1
#
_cell.length_a   1.000
_cell.length_b   1.000
_cell.length_c   1.000
_cell.angle_alpha   90.00
_cell.angle_beta   90.00
_cell.angle_gamma   90.00
#
_symmetry.space_group_name_H-M   'P 1'
#
loop_
_entity.id
_entity.type
_entity.pdbx_description
1 polymer ?
#
loop_
_entity_poly.entity_id
_entity_poly.type
_entity_poly.pdbx_seq_one_letter_code
_entity_poly.pdbx_strand_id
1 'polypeptide(L)'
;MIFNPILGLFSLDMGIDLGTCNTLVCVRGQGIVLDEPSVVAVKRGTNRVLQKGNAVGLVAKEMLGKTPGSISAIRPMKDGVIADFDITEAMLSYFIRKVHRRRSLIKPRVVIAIPSGITAVEKRAVLNSAERAGARRVYLVEEPMACGIGAELPIIEPTASMVVDIGGGTTEVAIMSLADISVCESIRTAGDDMDESISMHMKRTYNLMIGEQTSERIKIEIGSAVPLQQELTMEVRGRDMISGLPRKT
;
A
#
# COMPACT_ATOMS: atom_id res chain seq x y z
N MET A 1 -9.73 33.61 14.56
CA MET A 1 -10.49 32.33 14.52
C MET A 1 -11.66 32.31 13.52
N ILE A 2 -11.80 33.28 12.60
CA ILE A 2 -12.98 33.40 11.70
C ILE A 2 -12.76 32.83 10.28
N PHE A 3 -11.51 32.49 9.90
CA PHE A 3 -11.19 32.06 8.53
C PHE A 3 -11.41 30.57 8.21
N ASN A 4 -11.64 29.72 9.23
CA ASN A 4 -11.74 28.26 9.05
C ASN A 4 -12.95 27.74 8.24
N PRO A 5 -14.17 28.29 8.36
CA PRO A 5 -15.33 27.74 7.65
C PRO A 5 -15.30 28.05 6.14
N ILE A 6 -14.82 29.23 5.75
CA ILE A 6 -14.77 29.68 4.35
C ILE A 6 -13.70 28.88 3.57
N LEU A 7 -12.57 28.57 4.20
CA LEU A 7 -11.54 27.68 3.62
C LEU A 7 -12.03 26.23 3.45
N GLY A 8 -13.12 25.83 4.11
CA GLY A 8 -13.70 24.48 4.02
C GLY A 8 -14.46 24.23 2.71
N LEU A 9 -15.13 25.26 2.16
CA LEU A 9 -15.88 25.14 0.89
C LEU A 9 -14.97 24.95 -0.34
N PHE A 10 -13.70 25.33 -0.24
CA PHE A 10 -12.69 25.22 -1.29
C PHE A 10 -11.60 24.18 -0.96
N SER A 11 -11.80 23.40 0.11
CA SER A 11 -10.91 22.32 0.56
C SER A 11 -11.23 21.03 -0.20
N LEU A 12 -10.23 20.44 -0.83
CA LEU A 12 -10.31 19.07 -1.31
C LEU A 12 -10.08 18.14 -0.12
N ASP A 13 -11.14 17.69 0.53
CA ASP A 13 -11.03 16.69 1.60
C ASP A 13 -10.70 15.31 0.98
N MET A 14 -9.66 14.66 1.51
CA MET A 14 -9.12 13.40 0.98
C MET A 14 -9.15 12.28 2.01
N GLY A 15 -9.42 11.06 1.56
CA GLY A 15 -9.06 9.83 2.28
C GLY A 15 -7.86 9.19 1.60
N ILE A 16 -6.90 8.70 2.37
CA ILE A 16 -5.73 7.99 1.88
C ILE A 16 -5.67 6.64 2.59
N ASP A 17 -5.68 5.58 1.80
CA ASP A 17 -5.26 4.27 2.25
C ASP A 17 -3.77 4.13 1.94
N LEU A 18 -2.94 4.08 2.98
CA LEU A 18 -1.48 4.00 2.86
C LEU A 18 -1.02 2.55 2.97
N GLY A 19 -1.47 1.73 2.02
CA GLY A 19 -1.20 0.31 2.01
C GLY A 19 0.26 -0.06 1.71
N THR A 20 0.64 -1.27 2.13
CA THR A 20 1.99 -1.82 1.95
C THR A 20 2.34 -2.06 0.46
N CYS A 21 1.35 -2.44 -0.36
CA CYS A 21 1.53 -2.66 -1.80
C CYS A 21 1.05 -1.48 -2.65
N ASN A 22 -0.11 -0.91 -2.34
CA ASN A 22 -0.76 0.15 -3.10
C ASN A 22 -1.20 1.27 -2.17
N THR A 23 -1.23 2.49 -2.70
CA THR A 23 -1.81 3.66 -2.06
C THR A 23 -3.02 4.10 -2.86
N LEU A 24 -4.17 4.20 -2.20
CA LEU A 24 -5.38 4.73 -2.79
C LEU A 24 -5.67 6.12 -2.23
N VAL A 25 -6.13 7.03 -3.09
CA VAL A 25 -6.60 8.34 -2.66
C VAL A 25 -8.02 8.54 -3.15
N CYS A 26 -8.93 8.78 -2.21
CA CYS A 26 -10.29 9.20 -2.50
C CYS A 26 -10.47 10.69 -2.21
N VAL A 27 -11.32 11.34 -3.00
CA VAL A 27 -11.70 12.74 -2.80
C VAL A 27 -13.19 12.79 -2.49
N ARG A 28 -13.56 13.57 -1.47
CA ARG A 28 -14.96 13.74 -1.06
C ARG A 28 -15.81 14.19 -2.25
N GLY A 29 -16.84 13.40 -2.57
CA GLY A 29 -17.76 13.66 -3.68
C GLY A 29 -17.24 13.24 -5.07
N GLN A 30 -16.03 12.67 -5.18
CA GLN A 30 -15.47 12.15 -6.44
C GLN A 30 -15.16 10.66 -6.38
N GLY A 31 -15.08 10.06 -5.18
CA GLY A 31 -14.69 8.66 -5.01
C GLY A 31 -13.18 8.47 -5.11
N ILE A 32 -12.74 7.28 -5.49
CA ILE A 32 -11.31 6.95 -5.67
C ILE A 32 -10.81 7.62 -6.95
N VAL A 33 -9.78 8.46 -6.82
CA VAL A 33 -9.20 9.24 -7.92
C VAL A 33 -7.73 8.87 -8.20
N LEU A 34 -7.14 8.05 -7.33
CA LEU A 34 -5.79 7.52 -7.47
C LEU A 34 -5.75 6.11 -6.88
N ASP A 35 -5.13 5.19 -7.61
CA ASP A 35 -4.77 3.84 -7.18
C ASP A 35 -3.42 3.53 -7.82
N GLU A 36 -2.35 3.62 -7.03
CA GLU A 36 -0.99 3.40 -7.51
C GLU A 36 -0.14 2.62 -6.52
N PRO A 37 0.88 1.87 -7.00
CA PRO A 37 1.80 1.16 -6.13
C PRO A 37 2.49 2.04 -5.09
N SER A 38 2.65 1.55 -3.86
CA SER A 38 3.42 2.19 -2.79
C SER A 38 4.92 2.01 -3.02
N VAL A 39 5.44 2.50 -4.14
CA VAL A 39 6.83 2.34 -4.58
C VAL A 39 7.44 3.69 -4.93
N VAL A 40 8.69 3.90 -4.55
CA VAL A 40 9.47 5.10 -4.85
C VAL A 40 10.82 4.70 -5.43
N ALA A 41 11.25 5.36 -6.50
CA ALA A 41 12.60 5.18 -7.05
C ALA A 41 13.50 6.36 -6.64
N VAL A 42 14.58 6.03 -5.93
CA VAL A 42 15.54 6.99 -5.39
C VAL A 42 16.95 6.77 -5.94
N LYS A 43 17.78 7.82 -5.92
CA LYS A 43 19.22 7.63 -6.09
C LYS A 43 19.76 6.84 -4.90
N ARG A 44 20.46 5.73 -5.17
CA ARG A 44 20.95 4.81 -4.14
C ARG A 44 21.80 5.55 -3.09
N GLY A 45 21.55 5.26 -1.82
CA GLY A 45 22.22 5.89 -0.67
C GLY A 45 21.71 7.29 -0.33
N THR A 46 20.59 7.73 -0.93
CA THR A 46 19.97 9.03 -0.65
C THR A 46 18.45 8.91 -0.69
N ASN A 47 17.75 9.89 -0.10
CA ASN A 47 16.29 9.99 -0.17
C ASN A 47 15.82 10.83 -1.38
N ARG A 48 16.71 11.05 -2.36
CA ARG A 48 16.43 11.87 -3.53
C ARG A 48 15.65 11.06 -4.57
N VAL A 49 14.35 11.28 -4.62
CA VAL A 49 13.44 10.72 -5.62
C VAL A 49 13.87 11.14 -7.03
N LEU A 50 13.88 10.18 -7.96
CA LEU A 50 14.25 10.38 -9.34
C LEU A 50 13.21 11.17 -10.14
N GLN A 51 13.54 11.51 -11.38
CA GLN A 51 12.67 12.25 -12.31
C GLN A 51 12.09 13.54 -11.71
N LYS A 52 12.92 14.31 -10.98
CA LYS A 52 12.51 15.54 -10.28
C LYS A 52 11.35 15.33 -9.29
N GLY A 53 11.33 14.17 -8.62
CA GLY A 53 10.31 13.84 -7.62
C GLY A 53 9.07 13.11 -8.17
N ASN A 54 9.10 12.68 -9.43
CA ASN A 54 7.94 12.02 -10.07
C ASN A 54 8.09 10.50 -10.21
N ALA A 55 9.25 9.94 -9.87
CA ALA A 55 9.46 8.49 -9.91
C ALA A 55 8.86 7.82 -8.64
N VAL A 56 7.54 7.84 -8.58
CA VAL A 56 6.68 7.29 -7.51
C VAL A 56 5.53 6.55 -8.19
N GLY A 57 4.93 5.57 -7.53
CA GLY A 57 3.75 4.89 -8.06
C GLY A 57 4.11 3.93 -9.18
N LEU A 58 3.32 3.95 -10.25
CA LEU A 58 3.48 3.08 -11.42
C LEU A 58 4.88 3.19 -12.04
N VAL A 59 5.39 4.43 -12.17
CA VAL A 59 6.72 4.71 -12.74
C VAL A 59 7.82 4.03 -11.92
N ALA A 60 7.69 4.02 -10.59
CA ALA A 60 8.66 3.36 -9.72
C ALA A 60 8.48 1.83 -9.71
N LYS A 61 7.24 1.32 -9.77
CA LYS A 61 6.97 -0.13 -9.84
C LYS A 61 7.60 -0.75 -11.08
N GLU A 62 7.59 -0.07 -12.24
CA GLU A 62 8.25 -0.57 -13.46
C GLU A 62 9.76 -0.80 -13.29
N MET A 63 10.40 -0.03 -12.41
CA MET A 63 11.84 -0.12 -12.12
C MET A 63 12.17 -1.21 -11.12
N LEU A 64 11.21 -1.69 -10.31
CA LEU A 64 11.43 -2.68 -9.26
C LEU A 64 12.08 -3.96 -9.82
N GLY A 65 13.22 -4.35 -9.27
CA GLY A 65 14.00 -5.51 -9.73
C GLY A 65 14.77 -5.32 -11.04
N LYS A 66 14.69 -4.13 -11.67
CA LYS A 66 15.32 -3.81 -12.97
C LYS A 66 16.29 -2.62 -12.90
N THR A 67 16.54 -2.09 -11.70
CA THR A 67 17.40 -0.91 -11.50
C THR A 67 18.88 -1.23 -11.68
N PRO A 68 19.67 -0.35 -12.33
CA PRO A 68 21.13 -0.42 -12.25
C PRO A 68 21.62 -0.09 -10.83
N GLY A 69 22.88 -0.41 -10.51
CA GLY A 69 23.42 -0.27 -9.15
C GLY A 69 23.43 1.14 -8.54
N SER A 70 23.10 2.19 -9.31
CA SER A 70 22.99 3.58 -8.87
C SER A 70 21.58 4.00 -8.45
N ILE A 71 20.56 3.17 -8.68
CA ILE A 71 19.15 3.44 -8.41
C ILE A 71 18.61 2.36 -7.46
N SER A 72 17.70 2.75 -6.57
CA SER A 72 16.95 1.82 -5.74
C SER A 72 15.46 2.10 -5.90
N ALA A 73 14.68 1.10 -6.29
CA ALA A 73 13.23 1.13 -6.19
C ALA A 73 12.83 0.44 -4.89
N ILE A 74 12.05 1.13 -4.06
CA ILE A 74 11.79 0.74 -2.67
C ILE A 74 10.32 0.91 -2.33
N ARG A 75 9.80 0.02 -1.48
CA ARG A 75 8.51 0.17 -0.83
C ARG A 75 8.76 0.79 0.55
N PRO A 76 8.32 2.05 0.80
CA PRO A 76 8.62 2.72 2.06
C PRO A 76 7.68 2.29 3.19
N MET A 77 6.59 1.59 2.84
CA MET A 77 5.70 0.87 3.74
C MET A 77 6.09 -0.62 3.74
N LYS A 78 6.17 -1.23 4.92
CA LYS A 78 6.41 -2.66 5.07
C LYS A 78 5.64 -3.18 6.28
N ASP A 79 4.97 -4.33 6.14
CA ASP A 79 4.17 -4.95 7.19
C ASP A 79 3.19 -3.97 7.87
N GLY A 80 2.55 -3.09 7.08
CA GLY A 80 1.63 -2.06 7.57
C GLY A 80 2.28 -0.84 8.24
N VAL A 81 3.60 -0.83 8.42
CA VAL A 81 4.32 0.25 9.10
C VAL A 81 5.23 1.05 8.17
N ILE A 82 5.55 2.29 8.54
CA ILE A 82 6.51 3.11 7.79
C ILE A 82 7.92 2.61 8.08
N ALA A 83 8.59 2.07 7.06
CA ALA A 83 9.99 1.66 7.14
C ALA A 83 10.97 2.81 6.89
N ASP A 84 10.58 3.80 6.08
CA ASP A 84 11.36 5.01 5.81
C ASP A 84 10.46 6.26 5.77
N PHE A 85 10.64 7.14 6.75
CA PHE A 85 9.80 8.32 6.93
C PHE A 85 9.99 9.36 5.82
N ASP A 86 11.23 9.63 5.41
CA ASP A 86 11.52 10.66 4.40
C ASP A 86 10.98 10.24 3.03
N ILE A 87 11.10 8.96 2.71
CA ILE A 87 10.65 8.41 1.43
C ILE A 87 9.11 8.29 1.43
N THR A 88 8.50 7.95 2.57
CA THR A 88 7.04 7.99 2.73
C THR A 88 6.50 9.41 2.60
N GLU A 89 7.16 10.40 3.21
CA GLU A 89 6.80 11.82 3.05
C GLU A 89 6.86 12.24 1.59
N ALA A 90 7.93 11.86 0.87
CA ALA A 90 8.07 12.16 -0.56
C ALA A 90 6.96 11.49 -1.40
N MET A 91 6.60 10.25 -1.08
CA MET A 91 5.52 9.50 -1.72
C MET A 91 4.15 10.16 -1.48
N LEU A 92 3.80 10.42 -0.23
CA LEU A 92 2.57 11.12 0.15
C LEU A 92 2.51 12.50 -0.50
N SER A 93 3.61 13.25 -0.49
CA SER A 93 3.68 14.56 -1.15
C SER A 93 3.45 14.46 -2.65
N TYR A 94 3.96 13.41 -3.32
CA TYR A 94 3.65 13.15 -4.72
C TYR A 94 2.16 12.88 -4.94
N PHE A 95 1.55 11.94 -4.21
CA PHE A 95 0.14 11.57 -4.40
C PHE A 95 -0.82 12.72 -4.09
N ILE A 96 -0.60 13.43 -2.97
CA ILE A 96 -1.40 14.62 -2.61
C ILE A 96 -1.27 15.68 -3.71
N ARG A 97 -0.07 15.98 -4.21
CA ARG A 97 0.11 16.98 -5.28
C ARG A 97 -0.52 16.54 -6.61
N LYS A 98 -0.44 15.25 -6.94
CA LYS A 98 -1.03 14.66 -8.16
C LYS A 98 -2.55 14.82 -8.17
N VAL A 99 -3.19 14.57 -7.02
CA VAL A 99 -4.65 14.70 -6.85
C VAL A 99 -5.08 16.16 -6.72
N HIS A 100 -4.35 16.99 -5.95
CA HIS A 100 -4.70 18.39 -5.71
C HIS A 100 -4.53 19.31 -6.94
N ARG A 101 -3.84 18.83 -7.99
CA ARG A 101 -3.66 19.49 -9.30
C ARG A 101 -3.20 20.96 -9.27
N ARG A 102 -2.51 21.41 -8.22
CA ARG A 102 -2.00 22.79 -8.02
C ARG A 102 -3.04 23.93 -8.16
N ARG A 103 -4.34 23.64 -8.34
CA ARG A 103 -5.37 24.65 -8.63
C ARG A 103 -5.91 25.33 -7.38
N SER A 104 -5.76 24.72 -6.21
CA SER A 104 -6.19 25.30 -4.94
C SER A 104 -4.98 25.71 -4.11
N LEU A 105 -4.90 27.00 -3.75
CA LEU A 105 -3.94 27.53 -2.77
C LEU A 105 -4.19 27.00 -1.36
N ILE A 106 -5.28 26.26 -1.14
CA ILE A 106 -5.73 25.78 0.17
C ILE A 106 -5.25 24.35 0.36
N LYS A 107 -4.49 24.11 1.42
CA LYS A 107 -4.04 22.78 1.83
C LYS A 107 -5.24 21.90 2.25
N PRO A 108 -5.28 20.62 1.83
CA PRO A 108 -6.41 19.73 2.08
C PRO A 108 -6.47 19.24 3.53
N ARG A 109 -7.65 18.74 3.94
CA ARG A 109 -7.79 17.87 5.11
C ARG A 109 -7.68 16.42 4.65
N VAL A 110 -6.97 15.61 5.41
CA VAL A 110 -6.70 14.22 5.05
C VAL A 110 -7.15 13.29 6.18
N VAL A 111 -7.83 12.20 5.83
CA VAL A 111 -8.03 11.03 6.69
C VAL A 111 -7.11 9.92 6.18
N ILE A 112 -6.34 9.27 7.05
CA ILE A 112 -5.43 8.19 6.68
C ILE A 112 -5.81 6.93 7.44
N ALA A 113 -6.00 5.82 6.72
CA ALA A 113 -6.16 4.50 7.32
C ALA A 113 -4.81 4.00 7.85
N ILE A 114 -4.81 3.45 9.06
CA ILE A 114 -3.62 2.87 9.70
C ILE A 114 -3.99 1.52 10.35
N PRO A 115 -3.06 0.55 10.38
CA PRO A 115 -3.31 -0.74 11.02
C PRO A 115 -3.68 -0.57 12.49
N SER A 116 -4.52 -1.44 13.05
CA SER A 116 -4.88 -1.35 14.48
C SER A 116 -3.67 -1.60 15.40
N GLY A 117 -2.72 -2.44 14.96
CA GLY A 117 -1.51 -2.79 15.72
C GLY A 117 -0.38 -1.74 15.71
N ILE A 118 -0.58 -0.59 15.07
CA ILE A 118 0.46 0.44 14.90
C ILE A 118 0.84 1.13 16.23
N THR A 119 2.15 1.29 16.46
CA THR A 119 2.68 1.92 17.68
C THR A 119 2.46 3.44 17.71
N ALA A 120 2.52 4.05 18.89
CA ALA A 120 2.40 5.51 19.03
C ALA A 120 3.46 6.30 18.23
N VAL A 121 4.67 5.74 18.10
CA VAL A 121 5.77 6.35 17.34
C VAL A 121 5.44 6.33 15.84
N GLU A 122 4.96 5.21 15.33
CA GLU A 122 4.55 5.06 13.93
C GLU A 122 3.32 5.91 13.61
N LYS A 123 2.29 5.94 14.48
CA LYS A 123 1.13 6.86 14.36
C LYS A 123 1.60 8.30 14.22
N ARG A 124 2.55 8.73 15.09
CA ARG A 124 3.08 10.09 15.06
C ARG A 124 3.84 10.37 13.77
N ALA A 125 4.53 9.38 13.22
CA ALA A 125 5.26 9.52 11.99
C ALA A 125 4.36 9.63 10.76
N VAL A 126 3.25 8.87 10.70
CA VAL A 126 2.22 9.02 9.64
C VAL A 126 1.66 10.45 9.67
N LEU A 127 1.27 10.94 10.84
CA LEU A 127 0.77 12.31 11.02
C LEU A 127 1.78 13.36 10.52
N ASN A 128 3.03 13.28 11.00
CA ASN A 128 4.08 14.23 10.62
C ASN A 128 4.36 14.19 9.10
N SER A 129 4.41 13.00 8.52
CA SER A 129 4.68 12.82 7.08
C SER A 129 3.57 13.44 6.24
N ALA A 130 2.30 13.22 6.62
CA ALA A 130 1.16 13.79 5.90
C ALA A 130 1.06 15.33 6.05
N GLU A 131 1.36 15.87 7.24
CA GLU A 131 1.41 17.32 7.47
C GLU A 131 2.50 17.99 6.61
N ARG A 132 3.70 17.41 6.59
CA ARG A 132 4.82 17.90 5.77
C ARG A 132 4.57 17.72 4.27
N ALA A 133 3.90 16.63 3.89
CA ALA A 133 3.48 16.39 2.52
C ALA A 133 2.47 17.42 1.98
N GLY A 134 1.86 18.22 2.85
CA GLY A 134 1.03 19.37 2.48
C GLY A 134 -0.37 19.37 3.07
N ALA A 135 -0.73 18.41 3.94
CA ALA A 135 -2.01 18.40 4.62
C ALA A 135 -2.12 19.55 5.64
N ARG A 136 -3.30 20.16 5.76
CA ARG A 136 -3.61 21.18 6.79
C ARG A 136 -4.01 20.53 8.11
N ARG A 137 -4.72 19.42 8.03
CA ARG A 137 -5.17 18.61 9.17
C ARG A 137 -5.16 17.16 8.73
N VAL A 138 -4.67 16.31 9.61
CA VAL A 138 -4.61 14.86 9.40
C VAL A 138 -5.44 14.21 10.49
N TYR A 139 -6.31 13.29 10.08
CA TYR A 139 -7.09 12.42 10.95
C TYR A 139 -6.65 11.00 10.65
N LEU A 140 -6.59 10.17 11.68
CA LEU A 140 -6.28 8.75 11.52
C LEU A 140 -7.57 7.96 11.75
N VAL A 141 -7.76 6.90 10.99
CA VAL A 141 -8.82 5.92 11.19
C VAL A 141 -8.17 4.54 11.22
N GLU A 142 -8.69 3.65 12.04
CA GLU A 142 -8.22 2.26 12.07
C GLU A 142 -8.67 1.56 10.77
N GLU A 143 -7.73 0.86 10.15
CA GLU A 143 -7.93 0.11 8.90
C GLU A 143 -9.10 -0.89 8.98
N PRO A 144 -9.27 -1.73 10.02
CA PRO A 144 -10.44 -2.61 10.12
C PRO A 144 -11.76 -1.86 10.21
N MET A 145 -11.78 -0.69 10.86
CA MET A 145 -12.97 0.16 10.90
C MET A 145 -13.28 0.72 9.51
N ALA A 146 -12.26 1.20 8.79
CA ALA A 146 -12.42 1.65 7.40
C ALA A 146 -12.88 0.51 6.47
N CYS A 147 -12.36 -0.71 6.67
CA CYS A 147 -12.73 -1.91 5.94
C CYS A 147 -14.19 -2.31 6.22
N GLY A 148 -14.62 -2.31 7.49
CA GLY A 148 -16.01 -2.57 7.87
C GLY A 148 -17.00 -1.57 7.27
N ILE A 149 -16.64 -0.28 7.26
CA ILE A 149 -17.43 0.76 6.59
C ILE A 149 -17.47 0.51 5.08
N GLY A 150 -16.32 0.25 4.46
CA GLY A 150 -16.19 0.03 3.02
C GLY A 150 -16.89 -1.22 2.51
N ALA A 151 -17.01 -2.25 3.35
CA ALA A 151 -17.72 -3.50 3.09
C ALA A 151 -19.22 -3.44 3.48
N GLU A 152 -19.72 -2.27 3.87
CA GLU A 152 -21.12 -2.06 4.27
C GLU A 152 -21.59 -2.97 5.42
N LEU A 153 -20.69 -3.35 6.32
CA LEU A 153 -21.03 -4.15 7.50
C LEU A 153 -21.85 -3.32 8.50
N PRO A 154 -22.82 -3.90 9.23
CA PRO A 154 -23.66 -3.22 10.21
C PRO A 154 -22.89 -2.94 11.53
N ILE A 155 -21.72 -2.30 11.43
CA ILE A 155 -20.79 -2.11 12.57
C ILE A 155 -21.32 -1.16 13.65
N ILE A 156 -22.34 -0.36 13.35
CA ILE A 156 -22.98 0.57 14.31
C ILE A 156 -24.08 -0.11 15.13
N GLU A 157 -24.58 -1.25 14.68
CA GLU A 157 -25.67 -1.97 15.33
C GLU A 157 -25.12 -2.78 16.51
N PRO A 158 -25.98 -3.20 17.47
CA PRO A 158 -25.61 -4.16 18.51
C PRO A 158 -25.46 -5.59 17.95
N THR A 159 -24.81 -5.73 16.79
CA THR A 159 -24.55 -6.99 16.08
C THR A 159 -23.05 -7.07 15.80
N ALA A 160 -22.43 -8.21 16.14
CA ALA A 160 -21.01 -8.41 15.88
C ALA A 160 -20.76 -8.67 14.39
N SER A 161 -19.91 -7.85 13.77
CA SER A 161 -19.41 -8.02 12.42
C SER A 161 -17.93 -8.39 12.47
N MET A 162 -17.52 -9.42 11.73
CA MET A 162 -16.12 -9.81 11.62
C MET A 162 -15.59 -9.42 10.24
N VAL A 163 -14.39 -8.84 10.20
CA VAL A 163 -13.66 -8.55 8.97
C VAL A 163 -12.30 -9.24 8.99
N VAL A 164 -11.88 -9.72 7.82
CA VAL A 164 -10.55 -10.29 7.58
C VAL A 164 -9.99 -9.58 6.35
N ASP A 165 -9.06 -8.64 6.60
CA ASP A 165 -8.40 -7.85 5.57
C ASP A 165 -7.03 -8.45 5.26
N ILE A 166 -6.84 -9.00 4.06
CA ILE A 166 -5.58 -9.62 3.62
C ILE A 166 -4.89 -8.66 2.67
N GLY A 167 -3.94 -7.90 3.20
CA GLY A 167 -3.20 -6.89 2.45
C GLY A 167 -1.93 -7.42 1.78
N GLY A 168 -0.98 -6.50 1.60
CA GLY A 168 0.35 -6.80 1.06
C GLY A 168 1.27 -7.47 2.08
N GLY A 169 1.49 -6.83 3.22
CA GLY A 169 2.41 -7.30 4.27
C GLY A 169 1.74 -7.76 5.56
N THR A 170 0.44 -7.51 5.72
CA THR A 170 -0.32 -7.84 6.93
C THR A 170 -1.69 -8.40 6.58
N THR A 171 -2.17 -9.29 7.43
CA THR A 171 -3.58 -9.67 7.51
C THR A 171 -4.12 -9.14 8.83
N GLU A 172 -5.20 -8.36 8.78
CA GLU A 172 -5.89 -7.84 9.96
C GLU A 172 -7.24 -8.53 10.13
N VAL A 173 -7.51 -8.99 11.35
CA VAL A 173 -8.76 -9.66 11.71
C VAL A 173 -9.40 -8.88 12.85
N ALA A 174 -10.60 -8.35 12.63
CA ALA A 174 -11.29 -7.57 13.64
C ALA A 174 -12.75 -7.98 13.80
N ILE A 175 -13.25 -7.86 15.04
CA ILE A 175 -14.66 -7.99 15.39
C ILE A 175 -15.14 -6.64 15.90
N MET A 176 -16.22 -6.14 15.31
CA MET A 176 -16.77 -4.81 15.55
C MET A 176 -18.25 -4.88 15.92
N SER A 177 -18.69 -3.96 16.78
CA SER A 177 -20.11 -3.75 17.15
C SER A 177 -20.24 -2.37 17.78
N LEU A 178 -21.41 -1.73 17.67
CA LEU A 178 -21.67 -0.42 18.28
C LEU A 178 -20.63 0.67 17.95
N ALA A 179 -20.13 0.66 16.71
CA ALA A 179 -19.11 1.56 16.15
C ALA A 179 -17.73 1.46 16.85
N ASP A 180 -17.47 0.36 17.55
CA ASP A 180 -16.22 0.11 18.26
C ASP A 180 -15.61 -1.24 17.86
N ILE A 181 -14.29 -1.34 17.97
CA ILE A 181 -13.54 -2.57 17.74
C ILE A 181 -13.46 -3.34 19.06
N SER A 182 -14.13 -4.49 19.13
CA SER A 182 -14.09 -5.34 20.32
C SER A 182 -12.78 -6.12 20.44
N VAL A 183 -12.30 -6.68 19.32
CA VAL A 183 -11.06 -7.47 19.24
C VAL A 183 -10.43 -7.21 17.89
N CYS A 184 -9.12 -7.02 17.85
CA CYS A 184 -8.36 -6.95 16.62
C CYS A 184 -7.02 -7.67 16.78
N GLU A 185 -6.68 -8.50 15.81
CA GLU A 185 -5.40 -9.18 15.69
C GLU A 185 -4.80 -8.84 14.33
N SER A 186 -3.48 -8.61 14.32
CA SER A 186 -2.74 -8.27 13.11
C SER A 186 -1.56 -9.21 12.99
N ILE A 187 -1.48 -9.94 11.88
CA ILE A 187 -0.40 -10.89 11.61
C ILE A 187 0.39 -10.45 10.37
N ARG A 188 1.71 -10.64 10.42
CA ARG A 188 2.62 -10.34 9.30
C ARG A 188 2.72 -11.53 8.37
N THR A 189 1.58 -11.90 7.81
CA THR A 189 1.46 -12.95 6.81
C THR A 189 0.38 -12.55 5.83
N ALA A 190 0.77 -12.27 4.59
CA ALA A 190 -0.14 -11.72 3.60
C ALA A 190 0.36 -11.97 2.15
N GLY A 191 0.04 -11.08 1.22
CA GLY A 191 0.39 -11.23 -0.19
C GLY A 191 1.89 -11.36 -0.48
N ASP A 192 2.76 -10.69 0.27
CA ASP A 192 4.21 -10.71 0.09
C ASP A 192 4.79 -12.10 0.48
N ASP A 193 4.29 -12.72 1.54
CA ASP A 193 4.68 -14.07 1.98
C ASP A 193 4.23 -15.15 0.98
N MET A 194 3.08 -14.94 0.35
CA MET A 194 2.61 -15.80 -0.74
C MET A 194 3.57 -15.72 -1.94
N ASP A 195 4.04 -14.52 -2.30
CA ASP A 195 4.98 -14.32 -3.41
C ASP A 195 6.36 -14.92 -3.12
N GLU A 196 6.82 -14.81 -1.86
CA GLU A 196 8.05 -15.47 -1.40
C GLU A 196 7.91 -16.99 -1.47
N SER A 197 6.78 -17.54 -1.01
CA SER A 197 6.51 -18.97 -1.07
C SER A 197 6.52 -19.51 -2.51
N ILE A 198 5.94 -18.75 -3.46
CA ILE A 198 5.99 -19.07 -4.89
C ILE A 198 7.43 -19.04 -5.41
N SER A 199 8.21 -18.00 -5.07
CA SER A 199 9.61 -17.90 -5.49
C SER A 199 10.45 -19.07 -4.96
N MET A 200 10.25 -19.44 -3.69
CA MET A 200 10.91 -20.59 -3.08
C MET A 200 10.50 -21.91 -3.75
N HIS A 201 9.23 -22.08 -4.09
CA HIS A 201 8.75 -23.25 -4.82
C HIS A 201 9.43 -23.34 -6.20
N MET A 202 9.47 -22.24 -6.96
CA MET A 202 10.15 -22.21 -8.27
C MET A 202 11.63 -22.56 -8.16
N LYS A 203 12.31 -22.05 -7.12
CA LYS A 203 13.71 -22.34 -6.87
C LYS A 203 13.94 -23.82 -6.51
N ARG A 204 13.10 -24.41 -5.65
CA ARG A 204 13.29 -25.80 -5.15
C ARG A 204 12.86 -26.86 -6.15
N THR A 205 11.71 -26.66 -6.80
CA THR A 205 11.11 -27.65 -7.70
C THR A 205 11.70 -27.58 -9.10
N TYR A 206 11.95 -26.37 -9.61
CA TYR A 206 12.38 -26.17 -11.00
C TYR A 206 13.83 -25.72 -11.14
N ASN A 207 14.56 -25.44 -10.04
CA ASN A 207 15.88 -24.78 -10.09
C ASN A 207 15.82 -23.41 -10.81
N LEU A 208 14.68 -22.72 -10.75
CA LEU A 208 14.46 -21.46 -11.45
C LEU A 208 14.32 -20.31 -10.45
N MET A 209 15.20 -19.31 -10.55
CA MET A 209 15.11 -18.08 -9.77
C MET A 209 14.24 -17.06 -10.51
N ILE A 210 13.22 -16.56 -9.83
CA ILE A 210 12.30 -15.52 -10.32
C ILE A 210 12.24 -14.34 -9.35
N GLY A 211 11.90 -13.15 -9.88
CA GLY A 211 11.73 -11.94 -9.07
C GLY A 211 10.30 -11.77 -8.56
N GLU A 212 10.12 -10.84 -7.62
CA GLU A 212 8.85 -10.50 -6.96
C GLU A 212 7.70 -10.28 -7.96
N GLN A 213 7.91 -9.48 -9.02
CA GLN A 213 6.88 -9.24 -10.04
C GLN A 213 6.40 -10.52 -10.74
N THR A 214 7.32 -11.47 -10.97
CA THR A 214 6.96 -12.74 -11.60
C THR A 214 6.21 -13.62 -10.61
N SER A 215 6.60 -13.63 -9.33
CA SER A 215 5.87 -14.32 -8.26
C SER A 215 4.45 -13.79 -8.09
N GLU A 216 4.29 -12.46 -7.99
CA GLU A 216 2.98 -11.79 -7.87
C GLU A 216 2.09 -12.14 -9.07
N ARG A 217 2.66 -12.16 -10.28
CA ARG A 217 1.91 -12.55 -11.47
C ARG A 217 1.47 -14.02 -11.43
N ILE A 218 2.32 -14.93 -10.98
CA ILE A 218 1.94 -16.35 -10.79
C ILE A 218 0.80 -16.47 -9.78
N LYS A 219 0.89 -15.75 -8.64
CA LYS A 219 -0.14 -15.70 -7.61
C LYS A 219 -1.49 -15.29 -8.18
N ILE A 220 -1.52 -14.21 -8.98
CA ILE A 220 -2.75 -13.64 -9.54
C ILE A 220 -3.31 -14.51 -10.68
N GLU A 221 -2.46 -15.03 -11.57
CA GLU A 221 -2.92 -15.73 -12.77
C GLU A 221 -3.34 -17.18 -12.50
N ILE A 222 -2.64 -17.90 -11.61
CA ILE A 222 -2.86 -19.34 -11.40
C ILE A 222 -2.91 -19.77 -9.93
N GLY A 223 -2.77 -18.85 -8.97
CA GLY A 223 -2.85 -19.16 -7.55
C GLY A 223 -4.26 -19.53 -7.10
N SER A 224 -4.38 -20.54 -6.24
CA SER A 224 -5.66 -20.90 -5.60
C SER A 224 -5.43 -21.46 -4.19
N ALA A 225 -6.30 -21.09 -3.25
CA ALA A 225 -6.33 -21.66 -1.90
C ALA A 225 -7.23 -22.90 -1.78
N VAL A 226 -7.99 -23.22 -2.85
CA VAL A 226 -8.88 -24.38 -2.93
C VAL A 226 -8.66 -25.15 -4.23
N PRO A 227 -8.90 -26.47 -4.27
CA PRO A 227 -8.79 -27.23 -5.51
C PRO A 227 -9.69 -26.66 -6.61
N LEU A 228 -9.13 -26.47 -7.81
CA LEU A 228 -9.89 -26.05 -8.98
C LEU A 228 -10.46 -27.27 -9.70
N GLN A 229 -11.60 -27.10 -10.37
CA GLN A 229 -12.13 -28.17 -11.25
C GLN A 229 -11.19 -28.44 -12.43
N GLN A 230 -10.55 -27.39 -12.93
CA GLN A 230 -9.53 -27.45 -13.98
C GLN A 230 -8.29 -26.68 -13.50
N GLU A 231 -7.15 -27.37 -13.47
CA GLU A 231 -5.87 -26.77 -13.11
C GLU A 231 -5.44 -25.74 -14.17
N LEU A 232 -4.97 -24.60 -13.69
CA LEU A 232 -4.43 -23.53 -14.52
C LEU A 232 -2.91 -23.69 -14.64
N THR A 233 -2.35 -23.33 -15.79
CA THR A 233 -0.91 -23.38 -16.03
C THR A 233 -0.44 -22.12 -16.74
N MET A 234 0.83 -21.75 -16.56
CA MET A 234 1.43 -20.59 -17.21
C MET A 234 2.91 -20.85 -17.52
N GLU A 235 3.43 -20.23 -18.59
CA GLU A 235 4.87 -20.21 -18.88
C GLU A 235 5.58 -19.23 -17.94
N VAL A 236 6.56 -19.71 -17.17
CA VAL A 236 7.35 -18.89 -16.26
C VAL A 236 8.76 -18.72 -16.79
N ARG A 237 9.23 -17.47 -16.86
CA ARG A 237 10.61 -17.13 -17.24
C ARG A 237 11.40 -16.72 -16.01
N GLY A 238 12.60 -17.24 -15.89
CA GLY A 238 13.52 -16.92 -14.80
C GLY A 238 14.96 -17.22 -15.16
N ARG A 239 15.84 -17.07 -14.18
CA ARG A 239 17.25 -17.45 -14.29
C ARG A 239 17.41 -18.88 -13.81
N ASP A 240 17.91 -19.76 -14.66
CA ASP A 240 18.25 -21.11 -14.26
C ASP A 240 19.43 -21.07 -13.28
N MET A 241 19.27 -21.75 -12.14
CA MET A 241 20.27 -21.79 -11.09
C MET A 241 21.48 -22.67 -11.46
N ILE A 242 21.32 -23.60 -12.41
CA ILE A 242 22.38 -24.49 -12.84
C ILE A 242 23.26 -23.80 -13.91
N SER A 243 22.66 -23.38 -15.02
CA SER A 243 23.40 -22.73 -16.11
C SER A 243 23.65 -21.24 -15.89
N GLY A 244 22.89 -20.59 -15.00
CA GLY A 244 22.92 -19.15 -14.81
C GLY A 244 22.24 -18.34 -15.92
N LEU A 245 21.72 -18.99 -16.97
CA LEU A 245 21.11 -18.37 -18.14
C LEU A 245 19.58 -18.24 -18.01
N PRO A 246 18.93 -17.36 -18.79
CA PRO A 246 17.48 -17.32 -18.85
C PRO A 246 16.89 -18.64 -19.35
N ARG A 247 15.91 -19.18 -18.61
CA ARG A 247 15.17 -20.40 -18.97
C ARG A 247 13.68 -20.17 -18.78
N LYS A 248 12.87 -20.99 -19.46
CA LYS A 248 11.43 -21.03 -19.31
C LYS A 248 10.98 -22.41 -18.84
N THR A 249 9.89 -22.47 -18.09
CA THR A 249 9.21 -23.71 -17.69
C THR A 249 7.71 -23.51 -17.63
#